data_AF-A0A522WMG0-F1
#
_entry.id   AF-A0A522WMG0-F1
#
_cell.length_a   1.000
_cell.length_b   1.000
_cell.length_c   1.000
_cell.angle_alpha   90.00
_cell.angle_beta   90.00
_cell.angle_gamma   90.00
#
_symmetry.space_group_name_H-M   'P 1'
#
loop_
_entity.id
_entity.type
_entity.pdbx_description
1 polymer ?
#
loop_
_entity_poly.entity_id
_entity_poly.type
_entity_poly.pdbx_seq_one_letter_code
_entity_poly.pdbx_strand_id
1 'polypeptide(L)' 'MSPRRFVLIDRDGTINVEKHYLSDPEQLELYPGVAAAIRRLNRLDLGVVVVTNQSGIARGYFDLARLEEIQDRKS' A
#
# COMPACT_ATOMS: atom_id res chain seq x y z
N MET A 1 9.63 -24.94 13.83
CA MET A 1 9.67 -23.62 13.14
C MET A 1 9.35 -22.55 14.16
N SER A 2 10.17 -21.50 14.25
CA SER A 2 9.85 -20.33 15.06
C SER A 2 8.68 -19.55 14.42
N PRO A 3 7.77 -18.95 15.20
CA PRO A 3 6.67 -18.18 14.64
C PRO A 3 7.21 -16.99 13.83
N ARG A 4 6.78 -16.86 12.57
CA ARG A 4 7.10 -15.70 11.73
C ARG A 4 6.27 -14.52 12.20
N ARG A 5 6.94 -13.39 12.44
CA ARG A 5 6.29 -12.14 12.88
C ARG A 5 5.97 -11.29 11.67
N PHE A 6 4.84 -10.60 11.73
CA PHE A 6 4.35 -9.76 10.65
C PHE A 6 4.04 -8.35 11.14
N VAL A 7 4.24 -7.39 10.25
CA VAL A 7 3.80 -6.01 10.39
C VAL A 7 2.74 -5.77 9.33
N LEU A 8 1.52 -5.50 9.79
CA LEU A 8 0.39 -5.13 8.93
C LEU A 8 0.37 -3.60 8.82
N ILE A 9 0.35 -3.08 7.60
CA ILE A 9 0.45 -1.64 7.34
C ILE A 9 -0.70 -1.24 6.42
N ASP A 10 -1.40 -0.17 6.78
CA ASP A 10 -2.37 0.45 5.89
C ASP A 10 -1.67 1.17 4.72
N ARG A 11 -2.38 1.38 3.62
CA ARG A 11 -1.81 2.02 2.42
C ARG A 11 -2.06 3.53 2.44
N ASP A 12 -3.32 3.91 2.35
CA ASP A 12 -3.75 5.30 2.16
C ASP A 12 -3.71 6.06 3.49
N GLY A 13 -2.98 7.17 3.58
CA GLY A 13 -2.75 7.90 4.83
C GLY A 13 -1.65 7.32 5.73
N THR A 14 -1.02 6.20 5.33
CA THR A 14 0.08 5.57 6.07
C THR A 14 1.34 5.38 5.22
N ILE A 15 1.22 4.75 4.06
CA ILE A 15 2.32 4.55 3.09
C ILE A 15 2.33 5.70 2.08
N ASN A 16 1.17 6.02 1.52
CA ASN A 16 0.97 7.16 0.62
C ASN A 16 0.10 8.23 1.26
N VAL A 17 0.26 9.46 0.76
CA VAL A 17 -0.63 10.57 1.11
C VAL A 17 -2.08 10.15 0.81
N GLU A 18 -2.97 10.34 1.78
CA GLU A 18 -4.39 10.06 1.59
C GLU A 18 -4.95 10.99 0.50
N LYS A 19 -5.49 10.38 -0.55
CA LYS A 19 -6.31 11.04 -1.55
C LYS A 19 -7.66 10.33 -1.50
N HIS A 20 -8.75 11.07 -1.33
CA HIS A 20 -10.08 10.49 -1.35
C HIS A 20 -10.29 9.73 -2.67
N TYR A 21 -10.29 8.40 -2.59
CA TYR A 21 -10.40 7.49 -3.73
C TYR A 21 -9.29 7.70 -4.78
N LEU A 22 -8.04 7.38 -4.41
CA LEU A 22 -6.92 7.31 -5.35
C LEU A 22 -7.28 6.37 -6.52
N SER A 23 -7.70 6.96 -7.64
CA SER A 23 -8.13 6.29 -8.86
C SER A 23 -7.17 6.51 -10.03
N ASP A 24 -6.11 7.27 -9.80
CA ASP A 24 -5.07 7.56 -10.76
C ASP A 24 -3.70 7.17 -10.19
N PRO A 25 -2.99 6.22 -10.81
CA PRO A 25 -1.64 5.85 -10.41
C PRO A 25 -0.74 7.08 -10.32
N GLU A 26 -0.89 8.06 -11.22
CA GLU A 26 -0.05 9.27 -11.25
C GLU A 26 -0.09 10.08 -9.94
N GLN A 27 -1.19 9.99 -9.20
CA GLN A 27 -1.39 10.69 -7.94
C GLN A 27 -0.79 9.95 -6.73
N LEU A 28 -0.22 8.75 -6.92
CA LEU A 28 0.41 7.99 -5.84
C LEU A 28 1.68 8.70 -5.37
N GLU A 29 1.62 9.26 -4.17
CA GLU A 29 2.71 10.00 -3.51
C GLU A 29 3.05 9.31 -2.19
N LEU A 30 4.27 8.76 -2.07
CA LEU A 30 4.73 8.12 -0.83
C LEU A 30 5.15 9.15 0.21
N TYR A 31 4.87 8.88 1.49
CA TYR A 31 5.46 9.69 2.55
C TYR A 31 6.99 9.52 2.57
N PRO A 32 7.74 10.60 2.89
CA PRO A 32 9.19 10.53 2.99
C PRO A 32 9.65 9.43 3.97
N GLY A 33 10.62 8.62 3.53
CA GLY A 33 11.24 7.59 4.38
C GLY A 33 10.48 6.26 4.48
N VAL A 34 9.27 6.13 3.93
CA VAL A 34 8.48 4.88 3.95
C VAL A 34 9.25 3.70 3.34
N ALA A 35 9.88 3.90 2.18
CA ALA A 35 10.69 2.87 1.54
C ALA A 35 11.85 2.41 2.44
N ALA A 36 12.49 3.33 3.17
CA ALA A 36 13.57 3.00 4.09
C ALA A 36 13.06 2.25 5.35
N ALA A 37 11.89 2.62 5.86
CA ALA A 37 11.24 1.94 6.97
C ALA A 37 10.86 0.49 6.60
N ILE A 38 10.22 0.27 5.45
CA ILE A 38 9.88 -1.08 4.96
C ILE A 38 11.15 -1.92 4.77
N ARG A 39 12.21 -1.36 4.16
CA ARG A 39 13.51 -2.06 4.03
C ARG A 39 14.09 -2.43 5.40
N ARG A 40 13.93 -1.59 6.42
CA ARG A 40 14.39 -1.88 7.79
C ARG A 40 13.60 -3.03 8.41
N LEU A 41 12.28 -3.07 8.24
CA LEU A 41 11.44 -4.17 8.72
C LEU A 41 11.82 -5.50 8.05
N ASN A 42 12.03 -5.49 6.73
CA ASN A 42 12.47 -6.68 5.99
C ASN A 42 13.83 -7.20 6.50
N ARG A 43 14.77 -6.31 6.84
CA ARG A 43 16.06 -6.70 7.44
C ARG A 43 15.96 -7.30 8.84
N LEU A 44 14.84 -7.13 9.53
CA LEU A 44 14.57 -7.72 10.84
C LEU A 44 13.86 -9.09 10.75
N ASP A 45 13.79 -9.69 9.55
CA ASP A 45 13.06 -10.94 9.28
C ASP A 45 11.57 -10.85 9.65
N LEU A 46 11.00 -9.64 9.55
CA LEU A 46 9.58 -9.40 9.69
C LEU A 46 8.93 -9.44 8.32
N GLY A 47 7.84 -10.20 8.19
CA GLY A 47 6.99 -10.10 7.00
C GLY A 47 6.23 -8.77 7.01
N VAL A 48 6.31 -7.98 5.94
CA VAL A 48 5.52 -6.76 5.78
C VAL A 48 4.33 -7.06 4.87
N VAL A 49 3.12 -6.80 5.35
CA VAL A 49 1.87 -7.03 4.61
C VAL A 49 1.10 -5.72 4.55
N VAL A 50 0.80 -5.26 3.34
CA VAL A 50 -0.06 -4.10 3.13
C VAL A 50 -1.52 -4.55 3.13
N VAL A 51 -2.36 -3.92 3.93
CA VAL A 51 -3.80 -4.18 4.00
C VAL A 51 -4.52 -2.86 3.73
N THR A 52 -5.34 -2.81 2.69
CA THR A 52 -6.03 -1.57 2.31
C THR A 52 -7.48 -1.83 1.93
N ASN A 53 -8.36 -0.90 2.32
CA ASN A 53 -9.78 -0.96 1.99
C ASN A 53 -10.07 -0.18 0.70
N GLN A 54 -10.22 -0.90 -0.42
CA GLN A 54 -10.55 -0.31 -1.73
C GLN A 54 -12.06 -0.20 -1.96
N SER A 55 -12.75 0.45 -1.01
CA SER A 55 -14.22 0.64 -1.03
C SER A 55 -14.73 1.43 -2.25
N GLY A 56 -13.85 2.12 -2.99
CA GLY A 56 -14.19 2.79 -4.25
C GLY A 56 -14.69 1.85 -5.35
N ILE A 57 -14.24 0.58 -5.33
CA ILE A 57 -14.71 -0.45 -6.29
C ILE A 57 -16.18 -0.77 -6.05
N ALA A 58 -16.56 -1.06 -4.80
CA ALA A 58 -17.94 -1.37 -4.44
C ALA A 58 -18.90 -0.19 -4.68
N ARG A 59 -18.37 1.03 -4.70
CA ARG A 59 -19.11 2.27 -4.99
C ARG A 59 -19.13 2.66 -6.47
N GLY A 60 -18.46 1.89 -7.34
CA GLY A 60 -18.43 2.12 -8.79
C GLY A 60 -17.54 3.29 -9.25
N TYR A 61 -16.61 3.76 -8.40
CA TYR A 61 -15.70 4.86 -8.76
C TYR A 61 -14.56 4.44 -9.69
N PHE A 62 -14.14 3.17 -9.63
CA PHE A 62 -13.15 2.56 -10.51
C PHE A 62 -13.29 1.02 -10.47
N ASP A 63 -12.76 0.33 -11.50
CA ASP A 63 -12.80 -1.12 -11.60
C ASP A 63 -11.54 -1.80 -11.06
N LEU A 64 -11.55 -3.15 -11.03
CA LEU A 64 -10.41 -3.94 -10.56
C LEU A 64 -9.17 -3.76 -11.43
N ALA A 65 -9.35 -3.60 -12.76
CA ALA A 65 -8.24 -3.40 -13.68
C ALA A 65 -7.49 -2.09 -13.36
N ARG A 66 -8.22 -1.00 -13.12
CA ARG A 66 -7.63 0.27 -12.71
C ARG A 66 -6.95 0.18 -11.36
N LEU A 67 -7.49 -0.61 -10.42
CA LEU A 67 -6.85 -0.85 -9.13
C LEU A 67 -5.52 -1.61 -9.30
N GLU A 68 -5.45 -2.58 -10.21
CA GLU A 68 -4.21 -3.31 -10.51
C GLU A 68 -3.13 -2.36 -11.06
N GLU A 69 -3.48 -1.48 -12.01
CA GLU A 69 -2.54 -0.47 -12.55
C GLU A 69 -1.94 0.44 -11.46
N ILE A 70 -2.75 0.83 -10.47
CA ILE A 70 -2.29 1.66 -9.33
C ILE A 70 -1.30 0.87 -8.45
N GLN A 71 -1.56 -0.42 -8.25
CA GLN A 71 -0.71 -1.30 -7.43
C GLN A 71 0.58 -1.72 -8.13
N ASP A 72 0.54 -1.94 -9.45
CA ASP A 72 1.67 -2.39 -10.24
C ASP A 72 2.69 -1.30 -10.55
N ARG A 73 2.37 -0.04 -10.20
CA ARG A 73 3.33 1.06 -10.21
C ARG A 73 4.36 0.90 -9.10
N LYS A 74 5.23 -0.10 -9.26
CA LYS A 74 6.42 -0.36 -8.45
C LYS A 74 7.49 0.67 -8.82
N SER A 75 7.50 1.78 -8.07
CA SER A 75 8.65 2.69 -7.99
C SER A 75 9.81 2.06 -7.21
#